data_AF-A0A7X6PB46-F1
#
_entry.id   AF-A0A7X6PB46-F1
#
_cell.length_a   1.000
_cell.length_b   1.000
_cell.length_c   1.000
_cell.angle_alpha   90.00
_cell.angle_beta   90.00
_cell.angle_gamma   90.00
#
_symmetry.space_group_name_H-M   'P 1'
#
loop_
_entity.id
_entity.type
_entity.pdbx_description
1 polymer ?
#
loop_
_entity_poly.entity_id
_entity_poly.type
_entity_poly.pdbx_seq_one_letter_code
_entity_poly.pdbx_strand_id
1 'polypeptide(L)'
;MKKYVEITLDDKVYKLRYDFQALRIIEKETGIKIQEALSNIKDDPLMLVIFVYAGLCWDSDITLDNVGHCIDGNNLAYVSDKVNEAFVMCFPEAQERKNLESKIGTGENIERLG
;
A
#
# COMPACT_ATOMS: atom_id res chain seq x y z
N MET A 1 -0.40 7.52 -20.34
CA MET A 1 0.69 6.71 -19.75
C MET A 1 0.20 6.05 -18.46
N LYS A 2 0.68 4.84 -18.18
CA LYS A 2 0.46 4.17 -16.89
C LYS A 2 1.26 4.91 -15.80
N LYS A 3 0.58 5.43 -14.76
CA LYS A 3 1.22 6.05 -13.58
C LYS A 3 2.01 5.02 -12.77
N TYR A 4 3.16 5.41 -12.23
CA TYR A 4 4.03 4.61 -11.37
C TYR A 4 4.90 5.53 -10.50
N VAL A 5 5.46 4.97 -9.43
CA VAL A 5 6.49 5.59 -8.59
C VAL A 5 7.78 4.78 -8.74
N GLU A 6 8.93 5.45 -8.79
CA GLU A 6 10.22 4.76 -8.77
C GLU A 6 10.62 4.42 -7.34
N ILE A 7 11.03 3.17 -7.12
CA ILE A 7 11.53 2.67 -5.85
C ILE A 7 12.91 2.04 -6.07
N THR A 8 13.87 2.35 -5.21
CA THR A 8 15.18 1.71 -5.23
C THR A 8 15.23 0.63 -4.15
N LEU A 9 15.52 -0.59 -4.56
CA LEU A 9 15.71 -1.75 -3.69
C LEU A 9 17.12 -2.29 -3.97
N ASP A 10 17.96 -2.32 -2.93
CA ASP A 10 19.41 -2.47 -3.05
C ASP A 10 19.99 -1.50 -4.10
N ASP A 11 20.58 -2.03 -5.17
CA ASP A 11 21.20 -1.26 -6.26
C ASP A 11 20.32 -1.13 -7.52
N LYS A 12 19.03 -1.53 -7.44
CA LYS A 12 18.14 -1.57 -8.60
C LYS A 12 16.95 -0.64 -8.44
N VAL A 13 16.64 0.08 -9.52
CA VAL A 13 15.45 0.93 -9.61
C VAL A 13 14.33 0.14 -10.27
N TYR A 14 13.20 0.08 -9.58
CA TYR A 14 11.99 -0.56 -10.04
C TYR A 14 10.85 0.45 -10.19
N LYS A 15 9.86 0.10 -11.02
CA LYS A 15 8.62 0.87 -11.15
C LYS A 15 7.52 0.24 -10.31
N LEU A 16 7.13 0.92 -9.25
CA LEU A 16 6.06 0.52 -8.36
C LEU A 16 4.71 1.04 -8.86
N ARG A 17 3.76 0.14 -9.08
CA ARG A 17 2.43 0.48 -9.60
C ARG A 17 1.38 -0.48 -9.06
N TYR A 18 0.20 0.05 -8.76
CA TYR A 18 -0.94 -0.76 -8.38
C TYR A 18 -2.06 -0.69 -9.43
N ASP A 19 -2.53 -1.86 -9.84
CA ASP A 19 -3.76 -2.07 -10.60
C ASP A 19 -4.53 -3.27 -10.02
N PHE A 20 -5.64 -3.66 -10.65
CA PHE A 20 -6.44 -4.78 -10.15
C PHE A 20 -5.68 -6.11 -10.08
N GLN A 21 -4.66 -6.32 -10.91
CA GLN A 21 -3.84 -7.52 -10.83
C GLN A 21 -2.94 -7.47 -9.59
N ALA A 22 -2.34 -6.32 -9.28
CA ALA A 22 -1.60 -6.13 -8.03
C ALA A 22 -2.49 -6.36 -6.80
N LEU A 23 -3.72 -5.82 -6.79
CA LEU A 23 -4.67 -6.06 -5.69
C LEU A 23 -5.00 -7.55 -5.52
N ARG A 24 -5.21 -8.26 -6.64
CA ARG A 24 -5.46 -9.71 -6.61
C ARG A 24 -4.27 -10.51 -6.10
N ILE A 25 -3.03 -10.09 -6.42
CA ILE A 25 -1.81 -10.70 -5.88
C ILE A 25 -1.78 -10.52 -4.37
N ILE A 26 -2.06 -9.32 -3.85
CA ILE A 26 -2.10 -9.06 -2.41
C ILE A 26 -3.10 -10.01 -1.73
N GLU A 27 -4.33 -10.12 -2.22
CA GLU A 27 -5.33 -11.04 -1.63
C GLU A 27 -4.89 -12.52 -1.70
N LYS A 28 -4.23 -12.91 -2.80
CA LYS A 28 -3.75 -14.29 -2.99
C LYS A 28 -2.65 -14.65 -2.00
N GLU A 29 -1.66 -13.78 -1.82
CA GLU A 29 -0.49 -14.05 -0.97
C GLU A 29 -0.81 -13.91 0.53
N THR A 30 -1.75 -13.03 0.88
CA THR A 30 -2.14 -12.80 2.28
C THR A 30 -3.31 -13.68 2.74
N GLY A 31 -4.15 -14.18 1.81
CA GLY A 31 -5.38 -14.89 2.13
C GLY A 31 -6.51 -14.01 2.68
N ILE A 32 -6.30 -12.68 2.79
CA ILE A 32 -7.28 -11.72 3.30
C ILE A 32 -7.79 -10.81 2.19
N LYS A 33 -8.92 -10.14 2.44
CA LYS A 33 -9.51 -9.19 1.50
C LYS A 33 -8.70 -7.90 1.45
N ILE A 34 -8.67 -7.25 0.29
CA ILE A 34 -7.85 -6.05 0.08
C ILE A 34 -8.20 -4.91 1.06
N GLN A 35 -9.47 -4.77 1.46
CA GLN A 35 -9.88 -3.75 2.43
C GLN A 35 -9.24 -3.97 3.80
N GLU A 36 -9.13 -5.22 4.23
CA GLU A 36 -8.49 -5.62 5.47
C GLU A 36 -6.96 -5.49 5.35
N ALA A 37 -6.39 -5.94 4.24
CA ALA A 37 -4.97 -5.84 3.95
C ALA A 37 -4.42 -4.40 4.04
N LEU A 38 -5.19 -3.44 3.51
CA LEU A 38 -4.83 -2.01 3.56
C LEU A 38 -4.82 -1.44 4.97
N SER A 39 -5.57 -2.03 5.91
CA SER A 39 -5.61 -1.59 7.30
C SER A 39 -4.42 -2.14 8.09
N ASN A 40 -3.94 -3.34 7.74
CA ASN A 40 -2.89 -4.06 8.47
C ASN A 40 -1.46 -3.79 7.95
N ILE A 41 -1.30 -3.06 6.84
CA ILE A 41 0.02 -2.85 6.20
C ILE A 41 1.09 -2.26 7.14
N LYS A 42 0.68 -1.50 8.16
CA LYS A 42 1.58 -0.85 9.12
C LYS A 42 1.97 -1.75 10.29
N ASP A 43 1.18 -2.78 10.56
CA ASP A 43 1.29 -3.60 11.77
C ASP A 43 2.03 -4.92 11.51
N ASP A 44 2.22 -5.30 10.24
CA ASP A 44 2.86 -6.54 9.85
C ASP A 44 3.92 -6.31 8.75
N PRO A 45 5.23 -6.54 9.03
CA PRO A 45 6.30 -6.42 8.04
C PRO A 45 6.10 -7.32 6.82
N LEU A 46 5.47 -8.49 6.96
CA LEU A 46 5.17 -9.38 5.84
C LEU A 46 4.19 -8.71 4.87
N MET A 47 3.24 -7.92 5.39
CA MET A 47 2.30 -7.17 4.56
C MET A 47 3.03 -6.16 3.69
N LEU A 48 4.00 -5.42 4.24
CA LEU A 48 4.78 -4.47 3.44
C LEU A 48 5.53 -5.18 2.30
N VAL A 49 6.17 -6.31 2.57
CA VAL A 49 6.87 -7.13 1.57
C VAL A 49 5.92 -7.56 0.45
N ILE A 50 4.74 -8.08 0.80
CA ILE A 50 3.73 -8.50 -0.18
C ILE A 50 3.23 -7.33 -1.03
N PHE A 51 3.01 -6.17 -0.41
CA PHE A 51 2.58 -4.97 -1.13
C PHE A 51 3.63 -4.48 -2.12
N VAL A 52 4.91 -4.53 -1.76
CA VAL A 52 6.00 -4.21 -2.69
C VAL A 52 6.02 -5.22 -3.83
N TYR A 53 6.06 -6.52 -3.52
CA TYR A 53 6.05 -7.59 -4.53
C TYR A 53 4.90 -7.42 -5.53
N ALA A 54 3.67 -7.30 -5.04
CA ALA A 54 2.50 -7.11 -5.89
C ALA A 54 2.61 -5.88 -6.81
N GLY A 55 3.18 -4.79 -6.30
CA GLY A 55 3.38 -3.55 -7.05
C GLY A 55 4.50 -3.61 -8.09
N LEU A 56 5.37 -4.62 -8.04
CA LEU A 56 6.49 -4.82 -8.97
C LEU A 56 6.20 -5.85 -10.07
N CYS A 57 5.28 -6.79 -9.84
CA CYS A 57 4.97 -7.91 -10.75
C CYS A 57 4.48 -7.53 -12.16
N TRP A 58 4.24 -6.26 -12.45
CA TRP A 58 3.75 -5.83 -13.76
C TRP A 58 4.87 -5.61 -14.80
N ASP A 59 6.12 -5.41 -14.36
CA ASP A 59 7.28 -5.05 -15.22
C ASP A 59 8.59 -5.68 -14.71
N SER A 60 8.50 -6.72 -13.87
CA SER A 60 9.66 -7.34 -13.21
C SER A 60 9.41 -8.83 -12.93
N ASP A 61 10.44 -9.65 -13.12
CA ASP A 61 10.47 -11.07 -12.74
C ASP A 61 10.92 -11.28 -11.28
N ILE A 62 10.78 -10.25 -10.44
CA ILE A 62 11.14 -10.32 -9.02
C ILE A 62 10.21 -11.29 -8.28
N THR A 63 10.77 -12.10 -7.37
CA THR A 63 9.98 -13.01 -6.54
C THR A 63 9.68 -12.39 -5.18
N LEU A 64 8.67 -12.92 -4.48
CA LEU A 64 8.35 -12.49 -3.12
C LEU A 64 9.54 -12.64 -2.17
N ASP A 65 10.27 -13.75 -2.29
CA ASP A 65 11.48 -14.04 -1.51
C ASP A 65 12.59 -13.00 -1.76
N ASN A 66 12.81 -12.64 -3.03
CA ASN A 66 13.78 -11.58 -3.37
C ASN A 66 13.38 -10.22 -2.77
N VAL A 67 12.10 -9.85 -2.82
CA VAL A 67 11.62 -8.59 -2.20
C VAL A 67 11.85 -8.61 -0.70
N GLY A 68 11.58 -9.74 -0.03
CA GLY A 68 11.81 -9.90 1.41
C GLY A 68 13.26 -9.69 1.82
N HIS A 69 14.22 -10.07 0.97
CA HIS A 69 15.64 -9.82 1.20
C HIS A 69 16.09 -8.38 0.94
N CYS A 70 15.34 -7.60 0.15
CA CYS A 70 15.66 -6.21 -0.16
C CYS A 70 15.13 -5.20 0.88
N ILE A 71 14.35 -5.65 1.88
CA ILE A 71 13.70 -4.78 2.86
C ILE A 71 14.22 -5.13 4.25
N ASP A 72 14.81 -4.16 4.93
CA ASP A 72 15.34 -4.30 6.27
C ASP A 72 15.02 -3.08 7.16
N GLY A 73 15.51 -3.09 8.39
CA GLY A 73 15.28 -1.99 9.33
C GLY A 73 15.84 -0.64 8.89
N ASN A 74 16.78 -0.60 7.94
CA ASN A 74 17.41 0.63 7.46
C ASN A 74 16.59 1.33 6.37
N ASN A 75 15.82 0.57 5.59
CA ASN A 75 15.03 1.12 4.48
C ASN A 75 13.51 0.99 4.66
N LEU A 76 13.02 0.37 5.75
CA LEU A 76 11.61 0.14 6.02
C LEU A 76 10.72 1.38 5.83
N ALA A 77 11.11 2.52 6.41
CA ALA A 77 10.34 3.76 6.33
C ALA A 77 10.25 4.27 4.89
N TYR A 78 11.36 4.27 4.16
CA TYR A 78 11.41 4.66 2.75
C TYR A 78 10.51 3.78 1.88
N VAL A 79 10.56 2.46 2.07
CA VAL A 79 9.74 1.51 1.32
C VAL A 79 8.25 1.73 1.60
N SER A 80 7.88 1.90 2.87
CA SER A 80 6.50 2.20 3.28
C SER A 80 5.97 3.48 2.65
N ASP A 81 6.77 4.55 2.65
CA ASP A 81 6.40 5.82 2.01
C ASP A 81 6.18 5.65 0.50
N LYS A 82 7.05 4.89 -0.18
CA LYS A 82 6.94 4.62 -1.62
C LYS A 82 5.71 3.79 -1.97
N VAL A 83 5.39 2.78 -1.17
CA VAL A 83 4.14 2.00 -1.30
C VAL A 83 2.93 2.91 -1.17
N ASN A 84 2.88 3.75 -0.14
CA ASN A 84 1.78 4.69 0.06
C ASN A 84 1.65 5.70 -1.08
N GLU A 85 2.78 6.29 -1.53
CA GLU A 85 2.82 7.21 -2.67
C GLU A 85 2.26 6.56 -3.94
N ALA A 86 2.72 5.36 -4.27
CA ALA A 86 2.28 4.61 -5.45
C ALA A 86 0.79 4.25 -5.37
N PHE A 87 0.33 3.84 -4.19
CA PHE A 87 -1.06 3.47 -3.98
C PHE A 87 -2.00 4.66 -4.17
N VAL A 88 -1.68 5.82 -3.55
CA VAL A 88 -2.44 7.07 -3.72
C VAL A 88 -2.42 7.55 -5.16
N MET A 89 -1.27 7.46 -5.84
CA MET A 89 -1.15 7.86 -7.24
C MET A 89 -2.04 7.03 -8.17
N CYS A 90 -2.18 5.73 -7.89
CA CYS A 90 -2.99 4.80 -8.68
C CYS A 90 -4.48 4.84 -8.30
N PHE A 91 -4.80 5.12 -7.04
CA PHE A 91 -6.15 5.15 -6.49
C PHE A 91 -6.43 6.45 -5.70
N PRO A 92 -6.50 7.62 -6.37
CA PRO A 92 -6.66 8.91 -5.69
C PRO A 92 -7.99 9.03 -4.93
N GLU A 93 -9.07 8.45 -5.45
CA GLU A 93 -10.40 8.48 -4.82
C GLU A 93 -10.48 7.71 -3.49
N ALA A 94 -9.52 6.82 -3.20
CA ALA A 94 -9.45 6.09 -1.94
C ALA A 94 -9.08 7.00 -0.76
N GLN A 95 -8.33 8.09 -1.01
CA GLN A 95 -8.00 9.09 0.00
C GLN A 95 -9.17 10.04 0.29
N GLU A 96 -9.91 10.43 -0.75
CA GLU A 96 -11.05 11.36 -0.60
C GLU A 96 -12.17 10.78 0.28
N ARG A 97 -12.42 9.46 0.19
CA ARG A 97 -13.43 8.77 1.02
C ARG A 97 -13.03 8.73 2.50
N LYS A 98 -11.77 8.43 2.84
CA LYS A 98 -11.28 8.48 4.24
C LYS A 98 -11.35 9.89 4.84
N ASN A 99 -11.06 10.92 4.05
CA ASN A 99 -11.13 12.31 4.49
C ASN A 99 -12.58 12.79 4.70
N LEU A 100 -13.54 12.27 3.93
CA LEU A 100 -14.97 12.52 4.14
C LEU A 100 -15.47 11.80 5.40
N GLU A 101 -15.18 10.51 5.58
CA GLU A 101 -15.57 9.75 6.78
C GLU A 101 -15.00 10.35 8.07
N SER A 102 -13.75 10.81 8.05
CA SER A 102 -13.11 11.48 9.19
C SER A 102 -13.74 12.83 9.55
N LYS A 103 -14.36 13.52 8.58
CA LYS A 103 -15.08 14.79 8.81
C LYS A 103 -16.50 14.60 9.35
N ILE A 104 -17.10 13.44 9.12
CA ILE A 104 -18.46 13.12 9.61
C ILE A 104 -18.40 12.48 11.01
N GLY A 105 -17.24 11.96 11.42
CA GLY A 105 -17.02 11.23 12.68
C GLY A 105 -16.53 12.04 13.89
N THR A 106 -16.42 13.37 13.82
CA THR A 106 -16.18 14.22 15.01
C THR A 106 -17.50 14.72 15.54
N GLY A 107 -18.01 14.05 16.58
CA GLY A 107 -19.38 14.18 17.06
C GLY A 107 -19.85 15.60 17.37
N GLU A 108 -21.03 15.94 16.86
CA GLU A 108 -21.96 16.78 17.61
C GLU A 108 -22.64 15.89 18.64
N ASN A 109 -22.06 15.89 19.84
CA ASN A 109 -22.68 15.44 21.06
C ASN A 109 -23.99 16.23 21.22
N ILE A 110 -25.14 15.57 21.06
CA ILE A 110 -26.45 16.17 21.34
C ILE A 110 -26.60 16.23 22.87
N GLU A 111 -25.84 17.13 23.51
CA GLU A 111 -26.16 17.57 24.86
C GLU A 111 -27.00 18.84 24.79
N ARG A 112 -28.22 18.69 25.34
CA ARG A 112 -29.06 19.75 25.92
C ARG A 112 -29.48 20.91 25.03
N LEU A 113 -30.75 20.90 24.63
CA LEU A 113 -31.65 22.05 24.83
C LEU A 113 -33.08 21.55 25.01
N GLY A 114 -33.68 21.83 26.18
CA GLY A 114 -35.14 21.77 26.43
C GLY A 114 -35.61 20.64 27.33
#